data_AF-A0A830E698-F1
#
_entry.id   AF-A0A830E698-F1
#
_cell.length_a   1.000
_cell.length_b   1.000
_cell.length_c   1.000
_cell.angle_alpha   90.00
_cell.angle_beta   90.00
_cell.angle_gamma   90.00
#
_symmetry.space_group_name_H-M   'P 1'
#
loop_
_entity.id
_entity.type
_entity.pdbx_description
1 polymer ?
#
loop_
_entity_poly.entity_id
_entity_poly.type
_entity_poly.pdbx_seq_one_letter_code
_entity_poly.pdbx_strand_id
1 'polypeptide(L)'
;MDPRLRRIYSRCIVEVERGTLPDLVNDRYDYLMIDLASITYGLKNPRAFLMNVRLALDYDYLRPSVVFVIDHSRPEHKAVAETRVKWFRELGLDYMLAEDEPAEVRAARECMRRGKCIVLSRDYDPLTVMDEMIQPIKITEMAWINRKITINKECLSNYLKKKNN
;
A
#
# COMPACT_ATOMS: atom_id res chain seq x y z
N MET A 1 6.98 9.13 -7.76
CA MET A 1 6.60 9.47 -9.15
C MET A 1 6.65 10.99 -9.41
N ASP A 2 6.82 11.43 -10.66
CA ASP A 2 6.67 12.86 -11.07
C ASP A 2 5.27 13.38 -10.67
N PRO A 3 5.15 14.53 -9.96
CA PRO A 3 3.87 15.11 -9.55
C PRO A 3 2.86 15.29 -10.69
N ARG A 4 3.32 15.56 -11.92
CA ARG A 4 2.47 15.68 -13.11
C ARG A 4 1.91 14.32 -13.53
N LEU A 5 2.74 13.27 -13.53
CA LEU A 5 2.28 11.90 -13.78
C LEU A 5 1.25 11.48 -12.71
N ARG A 6 1.47 11.83 -11.44
CA ARG A 6 0.53 11.56 -10.35
C ARG A 6 -0.85 12.19 -10.59
N ARG A 7 -0.91 13.41 -11.13
CA ARG A 7 -2.16 14.07 -11.54
C ARG A 7 -2.85 13.42 -12.74
N ILE A 8 -2.09 12.83 -13.66
CA ILE A 8 -2.67 12.12 -14.82
C ILE A 8 -3.26 10.80 -14.35
N TYR A 9 -2.50 10.04 -13.55
CA TYR A 9 -2.96 8.78 -12.96
C TYR A 9 -4.26 8.99 -12.21
N SER A 10 -4.33 9.98 -11.32
CA SER A 10 -5.54 10.28 -10.54
C SER A 10 -6.79 10.56 -11.39
N ARG A 11 -6.64 11.03 -12.63
CA ARG A 11 -7.77 11.29 -13.56
C ARG A 11 -8.24 10.05 -14.30
N CYS A 12 -7.39 9.04 -14.43
CA CYS A 12 -7.67 7.81 -15.16
C CYS A 12 -7.93 6.62 -14.21
N ILE A 13 -7.99 6.86 -12.90
CA ILE A 13 -8.36 5.81 -11.94
C ILE A 13 -9.81 5.42 -12.11
N VAL A 14 -10.05 4.11 -12.07
CA VAL A 14 -11.38 3.51 -12.02
C VAL A 14 -11.49 2.76 -10.69
N GLU A 15 -12.57 3.03 -9.96
CA GLU A 15 -12.94 2.25 -8.78
C GLU A 15 -13.60 0.94 -9.25
N VAL A 16 -13.04 -0.18 -8.82
CA VAL A 16 -13.53 -1.52 -9.14
C VAL A 16 -14.49 -2.00 -8.06
N GLU A 17 -14.15 -1.75 -6.81
CA GLU A 17 -14.90 -2.23 -5.65
C GLU A 17 -14.61 -1.36 -4.42
N ARG A 18 -15.51 -1.38 -3.45
CA ARG A 18 -15.37 -0.65 -2.18
C ARG A 18 -15.83 -1.54 -1.02
N GLY A 19 -15.11 -1.49 0.10
CA GLY A 19 -15.43 -2.29 1.28
C GLY A 19 -14.50 -2.02 2.45
N THR A 20 -14.63 -2.82 3.51
CA THR A 20 -13.61 -2.85 4.56
C THR A 20 -12.35 -3.55 4.04
N LEU A 21 -11.19 -3.39 4.70
CA LEU A 21 -9.99 -4.12 4.25
C LEU A 21 -10.23 -5.64 4.20
N PRO A 22 -10.75 -6.30 5.25
CA PRO A 22 -11.07 -7.73 5.21
C PRO A 22 -11.93 -8.15 4.02
N ASP A 23 -13.02 -7.42 3.73
CA ASP A 23 -13.94 -7.75 2.63
C ASP A 23 -13.25 -7.76 1.26
N LEU A 24 -12.25 -6.89 1.09
CA LEU A 24 -11.52 -6.75 -0.16
C LEU A 24 -10.38 -7.75 -0.31
N VAL A 25 -9.90 -8.38 0.77
CA VAL A 25 -8.68 -9.21 0.73
C VAL A 25 -8.85 -10.65 1.15
N ASN A 26 -9.73 -10.93 2.12
CA ASN A 26 -9.90 -12.28 2.63
C ASN A 26 -10.38 -13.21 1.51
N ASP A 27 -9.80 -14.40 1.47
CA ASP A 27 -10.08 -15.47 0.49
C ASP A 27 -9.78 -15.12 -0.99
N ARG A 28 -9.29 -13.90 -1.27
CA ARG A 28 -8.94 -13.40 -2.62
C ARG A 28 -7.44 -13.33 -2.85
N TYR A 29 -6.67 -13.06 -1.80
CA TYR A 29 -5.22 -12.94 -1.87
C TYR A 29 -4.57 -13.73 -0.73
N ASP A 30 -3.42 -14.31 -1.02
CA ASP A 30 -2.58 -15.01 -0.05
C ASP A 30 -1.66 -14.01 0.68
N TYR A 31 -1.36 -12.87 0.04
CA TYR A 31 -0.50 -11.82 0.59
C TYR A 31 -1.12 -10.42 0.47
N LEU A 32 -0.92 -9.62 1.51
CA LEU A 32 -1.21 -8.19 1.53
C LEU A 32 0.06 -7.41 1.81
N MET A 33 0.50 -6.61 0.85
CA MET A 33 1.66 -5.72 1.00
C MET A 33 1.17 -4.32 1.41
N ILE A 34 1.67 -3.78 2.52
CA ILE A 34 1.29 -2.46 3.01
C ILE A 34 2.48 -1.51 2.90
N ASP A 35 2.35 -0.47 2.09
CA ASP A 35 3.28 0.66 2.11
C ASP A 35 3.04 1.48 3.39
N LEU A 36 3.93 1.34 4.37
CA LEU A 36 3.71 1.85 5.72
C LEU A 36 3.66 3.37 5.77
N ALA A 37 4.50 4.04 4.98
CA ALA A 37 4.65 5.49 5.04
C ALA A 37 3.35 6.17 4.60
N SER A 38 2.76 5.72 3.50
CA SER A 38 1.51 6.30 2.99
C SER A 38 0.32 6.06 3.91
N ILE A 39 0.33 5.00 4.71
CA ILE A 39 -0.73 4.72 5.69
C ILE A 39 -0.56 5.53 6.96
N THR A 40 0.66 5.58 7.50
CA THR A 40 0.91 6.13 8.84
C THR A 40 1.07 7.64 8.89
N TYR A 41 1.39 8.30 7.76
CA TYR A 41 1.61 9.76 7.70
C TYR A 41 0.42 10.60 8.23
N GLY A 42 -0.81 10.07 8.16
CA GLY A 42 -2.02 10.76 8.64
C GLY A 42 -2.53 10.32 10.01
N LEU A 43 -1.82 9.42 10.71
CA LEU A 43 -2.30 8.83 11.96
C LEU A 43 -1.70 9.55 13.16
N LYS A 44 -2.53 9.83 14.18
CA LYS A 44 -2.06 10.41 15.45
C LYS A 44 -1.17 9.43 16.22
N ASN A 45 -1.50 8.14 16.16
CA ASN A 45 -0.75 7.09 16.83
C ASN A 45 -0.49 5.89 15.90
N PRO A 46 0.61 5.92 15.12
CA PRO A 46 0.99 4.82 14.24
C PRO A 46 1.26 3.49 14.97
N ARG A 47 1.67 3.51 16.24
CA ARG A 47 1.89 2.28 17.03
C ARG A 47 0.57 1.58 17.35
N ALA A 48 -0.45 2.33 17.76
CA ALA A 48 -1.78 1.78 18.02
C ALA A 48 -2.40 1.15 16.77
N PHE A 49 -2.16 1.75 15.60
CA PHE A 49 -2.53 1.15 14.32
C PHE A 49 -1.88 -0.23 14.12
N LEU A 50 -0.57 -0.36 14.33
CA LEU A 50 0.12 -1.65 14.21
C LEU A 50 -0.39 -2.68 15.22
N MET A 51 -0.68 -2.27 16.45
CA MET A 51 -1.30 -3.15 17.45
C MET A 51 -2.66 -3.67 16.97
N ASN A 52 -3.49 -2.81 16.36
CA ASN A 52 -4.78 -3.23 15.84
C ASN A 52 -4.66 -4.17 14.63
N VAL A 53 -3.63 -4.01 13.79
CA VAL A 53 -3.32 -5.01 12.76
C VAL A 53 -2.94 -6.33 13.40
N ARG A 54 -2.07 -6.31 14.41
CA ARG A 54 -1.68 -7.54 15.10
C ARG A 54 -2.90 -8.27 15.67
N LEU A 55 -3.79 -7.55 16.35
CA LEU A 55 -5.05 -8.11 16.83
C LEU A 55 -5.91 -8.66 15.69
N ALA A 56 -6.03 -7.94 14.56
CA ALA A 56 -6.80 -8.44 13.42
C ALA A 56 -6.24 -9.75 12.83
N LEU A 57 -4.91 -9.94 12.86
CA LEU A 57 -4.26 -11.19 12.47
C LEU A 57 -4.52 -12.29 13.52
N ASP A 58 -4.37 -11.98 14.81
CA ASP A 58 -4.55 -12.94 15.90
C ASP A 58 -5.97 -13.53 15.96
N TYR A 59 -6.97 -12.73 15.62
CA TYR A 59 -8.38 -13.12 15.63
C TYR A 59 -8.91 -13.56 14.25
N ASP A 60 -8.03 -13.77 13.26
CA ASP A 60 -8.38 -14.18 11.89
C ASP A 60 -9.34 -13.20 11.15
N TYR A 61 -9.40 -11.94 11.59
CA TYR A 61 -10.15 -10.89 10.88
C TYR A 61 -9.46 -10.50 9.58
N LEU A 62 -8.13 -10.58 9.52
CA LEU A 62 -7.33 -10.32 8.33
C LEU A 62 -6.52 -11.59 8.00
N ARG A 63 -6.94 -12.32 6.97
CA ARG A 63 -6.40 -13.66 6.66
C ARG A 63 -5.11 -13.69 5.83
N PRO A 64 -4.88 -12.78 4.86
CA PRO A 64 -3.66 -12.84 4.07
C PRO A 64 -2.41 -12.66 4.94
N SER A 65 -1.28 -13.21 4.50
CA SER A 65 0.02 -12.89 5.10
C SER A 65 0.33 -11.41 4.84
N VAL A 66 0.37 -10.62 5.91
CA VAL A 66 0.58 -9.16 5.83
C VAL A 66 2.06 -8.84 5.96
N VAL A 67 2.63 -8.16 4.96
CA VAL A 67 4.01 -7.68 4.99
C VAL A 67 4.02 -6.16 4.84
N PHE A 68 4.66 -5.49 5.80
CA PHE A 68 4.82 -4.04 5.76
C PHE A 68 6.10 -3.66 5.05
N VAL A 69 6.01 -2.76 4.08
CA VAL A 69 7.17 -2.21 3.38
C VAL A 69 7.51 -0.85 3.98
N ILE A 70 8.75 -0.73 4.46
CA ILE A 70 9.25 0.44 5.16
C ILE A 70 10.27 1.13 4.25
N ASP A 71 10.05 2.41 3.98
CA ASP A 71 11.03 3.22 3.25
C ASP A 71 12.32 3.34 4.08
N HIS A 72 13.42 2.87 3.50
CA HIS A 72 14.75 2.91 4.09
C HIS A 72 15.78 3.49 3.08
N SER A 73 15.29 4.14 2.02
CA SER A 73 16.09 4.53 0.86
C SER A 73 16.91 5.79 1.07
N ARG A 74 16.55 6.63 2.06
CA ARG A 74 17.19 7.92 2.34
C ARG A 74 17.60 8.07 3.80
N PRO A 75 18.69 8.81 4.10
CA PRO A 75 19.14 9.03 5.48
C PRO A 75 18.04 9.55 6.41
N GLU A 76 17.20 10.48 5.95
CA GLU A 76 16.06 10.99 6.72
C GLU A 76 15.01 9.93 7.06
N HIS A 77 14.90 8.87 6.26
CA HIS A 77 13.94 7.78 6.48
C HIS A 77 14.49 6.71 7.43
N LYS A 78 15.82 6.55 7.52
CA LYS A 78 16.47 5.50 8.33
C LYS A 78 16.15 5.60 9.81
N ALA A 79 16.27 6.79 10.42
CA ALA A 79 16.00 6.97 11.85
C ALA A 79 14.52 6.65 12.21
N VAL A 80 13.59 7.04 11.34
CA VAL A 80 12.17 6.71 11.50
C VAL A 80 11.95 5.22 11.31
N ALA A 81 12.54 4.64 10.26
CA ALA A 81 12.46 3.22 9.95
C ALA A 81 12.98 2.34 11.10
N GLU A 82 14.11 2.67 11.72
CA GLU A 82 14.65 1.95 12.88
C GLU A 82 13.67 1.91 14.06
N THR A 83 13.03 3.04 14.34
CA THR A 83 11.98 3.12 15.38
C THR A 83 10.78 2.24 15.03
N ARG A 84 10.35 2.25 13.76
CA ARG A 84 9.24 1.40 13.31
C ARG A 84 9.61 -0.08 13.34
N VAL A 85 10.82 -0.44 12.90
CA VAL A 85 11.36 -1.80 12.91
C VAL A 85 11.34 -2.39 14.32
N LYS A 86 11.70 -1.60 15.34
CA LYS A 86 11.58 -2.03 16.73
C LYS A 86 10.15 -2.44 17.07
N TRP A 87 9.14 -1.67 16.65
CA TRP A 87 7.73 -2.00 16.90
C TRP A 87 7.29 -3.25 16.15
N PHE A 88 7.71 -3.43 14.89
CA PHE A 88 7.42 -4.65 14.14
C PHE A 88 7.96 -5.89 14.84
N ARG A 89 9.20 -5.82 15.34
CA ARG A 89 9.81 -6.90 16.12
C ARG A 89 9.07 -7.17 17.43
N GLU A 90 8.72 -6.12 18.17
CA GLU A 90 7.96 -6.23 19.43
C GLU A 90 6.57 -6.85 19.23
N LEU A 91 5.91 -6.54 18.10
CA LEU A 91 4.56 -7.01 17.79
C LEU A 91 4.53 -8.31 16.98
N GLY A 92 5.68 -8.85 16.58
CA GLY A 92 5.75 -10.04 15.72
C GLY A 92 5.03 -9.85 14.38
N LEU A 93 5.22 -8.67 13.76
CA LEU A 93 4.65 -8.32 12.46
C LEU A 93 5.73 -8.39 11.37
N ASP A 94 5.42 -9.02 10.24
CA ASP A 94 6.36 -9.15 9.13
C ASP A 94 6.59 -7.82 8.41
N TYR A 95 7.85 -7.53 8.10
CA TYR A 95 8.23 -6.32 7.40
C TYR A 95 9.40 -6.55 6.45
N MET A 96 9.57 -5.64 5.50
CA MET A 96 10.77 -5.53 4.67
C MET A 96 11.18 -4.07 4.49
N LEU A 97 12.47 -3.88 4.24
CA LEU A 97 13.04 -2.57 3.98
C LEU A 97 13.13 -2.33 2.47
N ALA A 98 12.74 -1.14 2.03
CA ALA A 98 12.97 -0.65 0.68
C ALA A 98 14.22 0.24 0.69
N GLU A 99 15.37 -0.34 0.33
CA GLU A 99 16.68 0.30 0.47
C GLU A 99 17.11 1.10 -0.77
N ASP A 100 16.68 0.67 -1.97
CA ASP A 100 17.14 1.24 -3.24
C ASP A 100 16.02 1.86 -4.08
N GLU A 101 14.76 1.73 -3.64
CA GLU A 101 13.58 2.22 -4.36
C GLU A 101 12.47 2.67 -3.39
N PRO A 102 11.45 3.41 -3.84
CA PRO A 102 10.30 3.78 -3.01
C PRO A 102 9.54 2.54 -2.49
N ALA A 103 9.04 2.62 -1.25
CA ALA A 103 8.40 1.51 -0.56
C ALA A 103 7.21 0.93 -1.35
N GLU A 104 6.42 1.78 -1.96
CA GLU A 104 5.23 1.40 -2.74
C GLU A 104 5.58 0.66 -4.04
N VAL A 105 6.72 0.98 -4.67
CA VAL A 105 7.21 0.26 -5.85
C VAL A 105 7.81 -1.08 -5.45
N ARG A 106 8.61 -1.11 -4.37
CA ARG A 106 9.15 -2.35 -3.78
C ARG A 106 8.03 -3.32 -3.40
N ALA A 107 6.95 -2.80 -2.78
CA ALA A 107 5.76 -3.54 -2.42
C ALA A 107 5.12 -4.20 -3.64
N ALA A 108 4.88 -3.43 -4.71
CA ALA A 108 4.28 -3.95 -5.94
C ALA A 108 5.15 -5.02 -6.61
N ARG A 109 6.47 -4.82 -6.69
CA ARG A 109 7.40 -5.81 -7.25
C ARG A 109 7.41 -7.11 -6.46
N GLU A 110 7.47 -7.02 -5.13
CA GLU A 110 7.41 -8.21 -4.27
C GLU A 110 6.08 -8.94 -4.43
N CYS A 111 4.99 -8.18 -4.51
CA CYS A 111 3.65 -8.69 -4.66
C CYS A 111 3.51 -9.52 -5.95
N MET A 112 4.01 -9.00 -7.07
CA MET A 112 4.05 -9.72 -8.35
C MET A 112 4.89 -11.00 -8.30
N ARG A 113 5.97 -11.02 -7.50
CA ARG A 113 6.83 -12.21 -7.33
C ARG A 113 6.15 -13.35 -6.55
N ARG A 114 5.31 -13.02 -5.57
CA ARG A 114 4.65 -14.00 -4.69
C ARG A 114 3.42 -14.66 -5.33
N GLY A 115 2.75 -13.97 -6.25
CA GLY A 115 1.46 -14.41 -6.79
C GLY A 115 0.33 -14.26 -5.77
N LYS A 116 -0.92 -14.16 -6.26
CA LYS A 116 -2.14 -13.91 -5.44
C LYS A 116 -1.91 -12.88 -4.34
N CYS A 117 -1.49 -11.69 -4.73
CA CYS A 117 -1.12 -10.61 -3.81
C CYS A 117 -1.77 -9.30 -4.22
N ILE A 118 -2.02 -8.42 -3.24
CA ILE A 118 -2.44 -7.04 -3.48
C ILE A 118 -1.64 -6.05 -2.63
N VAL A 119 -1.50 -4.81 -3.13
CA VAL A 119 -0.84 -3.71 -2.40
C VAL A 119 -1.88 -2.75 -1.83
N LEU A 120 -1.69 -2.34 -0.57
CA LEU A 120 -2.37 -1.22 0.07
C LEU A 120 -1.44 -0.01 0.11
N SER A 121 -1.80 1.07 -0.58
CA SER A 121 -1.05 2.34 -0.57
C SER A 121 -1.99 3.53 -0.84
N ARG A 122 -1.60 4.75 -0.44
CA ARG A 122 -2.28 5.98 -0.89
C ARG A 122 -1.79 6.46 -2.25
N ASP A 123 -0.55 6.15 -2.60
CA ASP A 123 0.08 6.58 -3.84
C ASP A 123 -0.37 5.71 -5.02
N TYR A 124 -0.34 6.29 -6.22
CA TYR A 124 -0.67 5.56 -7.45
C TYR A 124 0.52 4.81 -8.04
N ASP A 125 1.70 4.95 -7.44
CA ASP A 125 2.95 4.40 -7.94
C ASP A 125 2.93 2.85 -8.03
N PRO A 126 2.21 2.08 -7.17
CA PRO A 126 2.00 0.64 -7.40
C PRO A 126 1.38 0.33 -8.77
N LEU A 127 0.46 1.17 -9.26
CA LEU A 127 -0.21 0.98 -10.56
C LEU A 127 0.72 1.17 -11.78
N THR A 128 1.98 1.56 -11.56
CA THR A 128 3.01 1.54 -12.61
C THR A 128 3.59 0.13 -12.84
N VAL A 129 3.38 -0.78 -11.89
CA VAL A 129 3.94 -2.15 -11.87
C VAL A 129 2.83 -3.21 -11.91
N MET A 130 1.70 -2.96 -11.26
CA MET A 130 0.57 -3.90 -11.19
C MET A 130 -0.73 -3.26 -11.69
N ASP A 131 -1.71 -4.08 -12.07
CA ASP A 131 -2.95 -3.59 -12.68
C ASP A 131 -3.97 -3.07 -11.65
N GLU A 132 -3.90 -3.54 -10.41
CA GLU A 132 -4.87 -3.22 -9.36
C GLU A 132 -4.18 -2.97 -8.03
N MET A 133 -4.73 -2.08 -7.20
CA MET A 133 -4.28 -1.88 -5.83
C MET A 133 -5.47 -1.55 -4.93
N ILE A 134 -5.29 -1.69 -3.63
CA ILE A 134 -6.21 -1.18 -2.63
C ILE A 134 -5.73 0.21 -2.22
N GLN A 135 -6.65 1.18 -2.26
CA GLN A 135 -6.41 2.52 -1.79
C GLN A 135 -7.34 2.82 -0.60
N PRO A 136 -6.80 3.33 0.51
CA PRO A 136 -7.62 3.71 1.63
C PRO A 136 -8.39 5.00 1.33
N ILE A 137 -9.68 5.00 1.64
CA ILE A 137 -10.55 6.19 1.62
C ILE A 137 -10.51 6.87 2.98
N LYS A 138 -10.64 6.05 4.04
CA LYS A 138 -10.59 6.50 5.44
C LYS A 138 -9.89 5.43 6.25
N ILE A 139 -8.83 5.84 6.95
CA ILE A 139 -8.13 5.02 7.92
C ILE A 139 -8.33 5.66 9.27
N THR A 140 -8.97 4.94 10.17
CA THR A 140 -8.85 5.20 11.61
C THR A 140 -8.01 4.09 12.23
N GLU A 141 -7.69 4.25 13.50
CA GLU A 141 -7.05 3.19 14.27
C GLU A 141 -7.89 1.91 14.25
N MET A 142 -9.22 2.00 14.15
CA MET A 142 -10.15 0.86 14.31
C MET A 142 -10.85 0.38 13.02
N ALA A 143 -10.99 1.21 11.99
CA ALA A 143 -11.79 0.89 10.81
C ALA A 143 -11.17 1.45 9.53
N TRP A 144 -11.08 0.60 8.51
CA TRP A 144 -10.40 0.93 7.26
C TRP A 144 -11.41 0.80 6.13
N ILE A 145 -11.91 1.93 5.66
CA ILE A 145 -12.76 1.97 4.47
C ILE A 145 -11.83 2.14 3.29
N ASN A 146 -11.87 1.17 2.39
CA ASN A 146 -10.96 1.08 1.27
C ASN A 146 -11.74 0.95 -0.04
N ARG A 147 -11.04 1.22 -1.13
CA ARG A 147 -11.47 0.91 -2.48
C ARG A 147 -10.39 0.12 -3.20
N LYS A 148 -10.80 -0.86 -3.99
CA LYS A 148 -9.96 -1.48 -5.01
C LYS A 148 -10.01 -0.60 -6.26
N ILE A 149 -8.86 -0.23 -6.77
CA ILE A 149 -8.73 0.64 -7.93
C ILE A 149 -7.85 0.03 -8.99
N THR A 150 -8.12 0.39 -10.24
CA THR A 150 -7.29 0.10 -11.42
C THR A 150 -7.09 1.39 -12.22
N ILE A 151 -6.24 1.34 -13.24
CA ILE A 151 -6.04 2.44 -14.17
C ILE A 151 -6.65 2.14 -15.54
N ASN A 152 -7.46 3.06 -16.05
CA ASN A 152 -7.92 3.02 -17.42
C ASN A 152 -6.73 3.32 -18.36
N LYS A 153 -6.20 2.25 -18.99
CA LYS A 153 -5.03 2.31 -19.88
C LYS A 153 -5.28 3.16 -21.13
N GLU A 154 -6.51 3.18 -21.65
CA GLU A 154 -6.87 4.02 -22.80
C GLU A 154 -6.84 5.51 -22.44
N CYS A 155 -7.46 5.87 -21.31
CA CYS A 155 -7.39 7.22 -20.74
C CYS A 155 -5.93 7.64 -20.55
N LEU A 156 -5.12 6.81 -19.91
CA LEU A 156 -3.71 7.11 -19.64
C LEU A 156 -2.93 7.30 -20.95
N SER A 157 -3.11 6.41 -21.93
CA SER A 157 -2.44 6.51 -23.23
C SER A 157 -2.81 7.79 -23.97
N ASN A 158 -4.07 8.22 -23.91
CA ASN A 158 -4.53 9.43 -24.58
C ASN A 158 -3.90 10.69 -23.96
N TYR A 159 -3.73 10.73 -22.64
CA TYR A 159 -3.01 11.82 -21.98
C TYR A 159 -1.52 11.85 -22.32
N LEU A 160 -0.88 10.67 -22.40
CA LEU A 160 0.55 10.59 -22.75
C LEU A 160 0.81 10.97 -24.21
N LYS A 161 -0.07 10.58 -25.15
CA LYS A 161 0.03 10.96 -26.57
C LYS A 161 -0.13 12.46 -26.80
N LYS A 162 -1.09 13.11 -26.14
CA LYS A 162 -1.30 14.57 -26.21
C LYS A 162 -0.11 15.41 -25.71
N LYS A 163 0.87 14.80 -25.03
CA LYS A 163 2.07 15.47 -24.54
C LYS A 163 3.25 15.39 -25.53
N ASN A 164 3.24 14.40 -26.41
CA ASN A 164 4.32 14.16 -27.38
C ASN A 164 4.06 14.83 -28.74
N ASN A 165 2.89 15.46 -28.90
CA ASN A 165 2.53 16.35 -30.01
C ASN A 165 2.39 17.77 -29.49
#